data_AF-Q6CPB5-F1
#
_entry.id   AF-Q6CPB5-F1
#
_cell.length_a   1.000
_cell.length_b   1.000
_cell.length_c   1.000
_cell.angle_alpha   90.00
_cell.angle_beta   90.00
_cell.angle_gamma   90.00
#
_symmetry.space_group_name_H-M   'P 1'
#
loop_
_entity.id
_entity.type
_entity.pdbx_description
1 polymer ?
#
loop_
_entity_poly.entity_id
_entity_poly.type
_entity_poly.pdbx_seq_one_letter_code
_entity_poly.pdbx_strand_id
1 'polypeptide(L)'
;MSIKLKVGLHKQRIVTITTLLMIGLLWFTFSNSQLPIEGSPSLGGTKSDLFGGLSANAKNDDASGTIMPKMPDQEAKKALGRASWKYFHTLLARFPDEPTEQEKTKLREFLYLYAELYPCGECSYHFVKMLKKYPPQVASRTTAALWGCHIHNLVNDHLEKPRYDCNTILEDYDCGCTDENGNIDPSLKMNKVTLNKEEKQLG
;
A
#
# COMPACT_ATOMS: atom_id res chain seq x y z
N MET A 1 -39.07 48.74 33.81
CA MET A 1 -38.55 47.36 33.60
C MET A 1 -38.25 47.01 32.13
N SER A 2 -38.40 47.92 31.15
CA SER A 2 -38.37 47.57 29.72
C SER A 2 -37.01 47.76 29.00
N ILE A 3 -36.12 48.61 29.52
CA ILE A 3 -34.84 48.96 28.86
C ILE A 3 -33.77 47.87 29.05
N LYS A 4 -33.66 47.28 30.26
CA LYS A 4 -32.69 46.22 30.55
C LYS A 4 -32.92 44.96 29.71
N LEU A 5 -34.18 44.63 29.41
CA LEU A 5 -34.55 43.47 28.58
C LEU A 5 -34.13 43.68 27.11
N LYS A 6 -34.34 44.88 26.55
CA LYS A 6 -33.91 45.23 25.18
C LYS A 6 -32.39 45.24 25.03
N VAL A 7 -31.67 45.75 26.02
CA VAL A 7 -30.19 45.73 26.03
C VAL A 7 -29.65 44.31 26.11
N GLY A 8 -30.29 43.42 26.89
CA GLY A 8 -29.94 42.00 26.95
C GLY A 8 -30.15 41.27 25.61
N LEU A 9 -31.29 41.49 24.96
CA LEU A 9 -31.62 40.89 23.67
C LEU A 9 -30.67 41.38 22.56
N HIS A 10 -30.28 42.66 22.59
CA HIS A 10 -29.31 43.22 21.65
C HIS A 10 -27.90 42.64 21.85
N LYS A 11 -27.46 42.48 23.09
CA LYS A 11 -26.17 41.82 23.40
C LYS A 11 -26.15 40.36 22.96
N GLN A 12 -27.24 39.62 23.19
CA GLN A 12 -27.33 38.21 22.79
C GLN A 12 -27.32 38.03 21.26
N ARG A 13 -27.97 38.94 20.52
CA ARG A 13 -27.92 38.96 19.05
C ARG A 13 -26.52 39.26 18.52
N ILE A 14 -25.81 40.23 19.11
CA ILE A 14 -24.42 40.54 18.73
C ILE A 14 -23.55 39.30 18.95
N VAL A 15 -23.61 38.68 20.13
CA VAL A 15 -22.80 37.49 20.44
C VAL A 15 -23.06 36.36 19.44
N THR A 16 -24.33 36.09 19.11
CA THR A 16 -24.70 35.03 18.16
C THR A 16 -24.20 35.32 16.73
N ILE A 17 -24.28 36.57 16.29
CA ILE A 17 -23.77 36.95 14.97
C ILE A 17 -22.23 36.82 14.93
N THR A 18 -21.55 37.27 15.99
CA THR A 18 -20.09 37.15 16.06
C THR A 18 -19.60 35.71 16.10
N THR A 19 -20.29 34.81 16.82
CA THR A 19 -19.92 33.39 16.83
C THR A 19 -20.15 32.71 15.49
N LEU A 20 -21.27 33.00 14.80
CA LEU A 20 -21.52 32.46 13.46
C LEU A 20 -20.51 32.96 12.43
N LEU A 21 -20.12 34.23 12.49
CA LEU A 21 -19.08 34.78 11.63
C LEU A 21 -17.72 34.13 11.88
N MET A 22 -17.33 33.92 13.14
CA MET A 22 -16.08 33.24 13.50
C MET A 22 -16.08 31.78 13.03
N ILE A 23 -17.19 31.05 13.20
CA ILE A 23 -17.32 29.67 12.72
C ILE A 23 -17.26 29.62 11.20
N GLY A 24 -17.92 30.55 10.49
CA GLY A 24 -17.86 30.64 9.04
C GLY A 24 -16.46 30.98 8.52
N LEU A 25 -15.75 31.89 9.21
CA LEU A 25 -14.36 32.24 8.88
C LEU A 25 -13.43 31.04 9.09
N LEU A 26 -13.56 30.33 10.21
CA LEU A 26 -12.80 29.11 10.49
C LEU A 26 -13.10 28.04 9.44
N TRP A 27 -14.37 27.79 9.12
CA TRP A 27 -14.75 26.82 8.10
C TRP A 27 -14.20 27.20 6.73
N PHE A 28 -14.22 28.49 6.35
CA PHE A 28 -13.62 28.95 5.11
C PHE A 28 -12.10 28.75 5.12
N THR A 29 -11.39 29.08 6.20
CA THR A 29 -9.94 28.88 6.28
C THR A 29 -9.55 27.40 6.29
N PHE A 30 -10.30 26.53 6.97
CA PHE A 30 -10.02 25.10 7.07
C PHE A 30 -10.52 24.29 5.86
N SER A 31 -11.57 24.74 5.17
CA SER A 31 -12.06 24.08 3.94
C SER A 31 -11.28 24.51 2.71
N ASN A 32 -10.74 25.74 2.71
CA ASN A 32 -10.00 26.30 1.59
C ASN A 32 -8.48 26.16 1.74
N SER A 33 -8.00 25.65 2.89
CA SER A 33 -6.64 25.11 2.97
C SER A 33 -6.62 23.77 2.24
N GLN A 34 -6.31 23.80 0.95
CA GLN A 34 -5.73 22.62 0.31
C GLN A 34 -4.49 22.25 1.11
N LEU A 35 -4.38 20.98 1.51
CA LEU A 35 -3.11 20.43 1.98
C LEU A 35 -2.06 20.77 0.92
N PRO A 36 -0.97 21.48 1.26
CA PRO A 36 0.09 21.72 0.31
C PRO A 36 0.81 20.39 0.10
N ILE A 37 0.32 19.58 -0.82
CA ILE A 37 1.13 18.58 -1.50
C ILE A 37 1.80 19.31 -2.66
N GLU A 38 2.68 20.26 -2.34
CA GLU A 38 3.65 20.75 -3.30
C GLU A 38 4.75 19.71 -3.43
N GLY A 39 4.58 18.90 -4.48
CA GLY A 39 5.50 17.85 -4.87
C GLY A 39 4.99 17.11 -6.10
N SER A 40 4.49 17.83 -7.11
CA SER A 40 4.49 17.29 -8.46
C SER A 40 5.85 17.62 -9.08
N PRO A 41 6.81 16.68 -9.20
CA PRO A 41 7.82 16.85 -10.20
C PRO A 41 7.11 16.70 -11.55
N SER A 42 7.08 17.77 -12.32
CA SER A 42 6.89 17.66 -13.76
C SER A 42 7.92 16.66 -14.28
N LEU A 43 7.48 15.45 -14.61
CA LEU A 43 8.32 14.42 -15.22
C LEU A 43 8.53 14.75 -16.70
N GLY A 44 9.19 15.89 -16.93
CA GLY A 44 9.81 16.31 -18.19
C GLY A 44 11.33 16.18 -18.10
N GLY A 45 11.83 15.30 -17.23
CA GLY A 45 13.24 14.97 -17.06
C GLY A 45 13.54 13.59 -17.61
N THR A 46 14.55 13.52 -18.46
CA THR A 46 15.15 12.35 -19.11
C THR A 46 15.11 11.08 -18.24
N LYS A 47 14.52 9.99 -18.77
CA LYS A 47 14.41 8.66 -18.12
C LYS A 47 15.76 7.98 -17.79
N SER A 48 16.90 8.65 -17.96
CA SER A 48 18.24 8.03 -17.88
C SER A 48 18.90 8.09 -16.51
N ASP A 49 18.52 9.00 -15.61
CA ASP A 49 19.42 9.33 -14.49
C ASP A 49 18.98 8.79 -13.12
N LEU A 50 17.76 8.24 -12.98
CA LEU A 50 17.34 7.55 -11.74
C LEU A 50 17.93 6.13 -11.62
N PHE A 51 18.52 5.61 -12.70
CA PHE A 51 19.12 4.26 -12.76
C PHE A 51 20.67 4.27 -12.73
N GLY A 52 21.31 5.45 -12.75
CA GLY A 52 22.76 5.61 -12.95
C GLY A 52 23.66 5.47 -11.72
N GLY A 53 23.10 5.23 -10.52
CA GLY A 53 23.86 5.26 -9.26
C GLY A 53 24.39 3.91 -8.75
N LEU A 54 24.26 2.81 -9.48
CA LEU A 54 24.82 1.52 -9.06
C LEU A 54 26.21 1.34 -9.67
N SER A 55 27.18 2.07 -9.10
CA SER A 55 28.59 1.90 -9.43
C SER A 55 29.07 0.51 -8.99
N ALA A 56 29.61 -0.22 -9.96
CA ALA A 56 30.19 -1.53 -9.78
C ALA A 56 31.56 -1.41 -9.10
N ASN A 57 31.66 -1.81 -7.83
CA ASN A 57 32.84 -2.52 -7.35
C ASN A 57 32.53 -3.42 -6.15
N ALA A 58 33.11 -4.62 -6.18
CA ALA A 58 32.64 -5.80 -5.48
C ALA A 58 33.14 -5.92 -4.02
N LYS A 59 32.40 -6.77 -3.30
CA LYS A 59 32.68 -7.38 -1.97
C LYS A 59 32.25 -6.56 -0.76
N ASN A 60 30.95 -6.52 -0.53
CA ASN A 60 30.30 -6.85 0.74
C ASN A 60 28.79 -6.91 0.47
N ASP A 61 28.12 -7.97 0.95
CA ASP A 61 26.66 -8.12 0.96
C ASP A 61 26.03 -7.15 1.98
N ASP A 62 26.40 -5.88 1.86
CA ASP A 62 25.85 -4.82 2.66
C ASP A 62 24.64 -4.26 1.92
N ALA A 63 23.53 -4.10 2.64
CA ALA A 63 22.34 -3.37 2.20
C ALA A 63 22.64 -1.85 2.11
N SER A 64 23.86 -1.50 1.73
CA SER A 64 24.39 -0.16 1.59
C SER A 64 23.66 0.50 0.43
N GLY A 65 22.69 1.35 0.76
CA GLY A 65 21.84 2.02 -0.22
C GLY A 65 20.34 1.68 -0.14
N THR A 66 19.90 0.79 0.76
CA THR A 66 18.47 0.64 1.05
C THR A 66 18.00 1.66 2.09
N ILE A 67 16.76 2.12 1.96
CA ILE A 67 16.13 3.04 2.92
C ILE A 67 15.95 2.34 4.28
N MET A 68 15.56 1.07 4.25
CA MET A 68 15.24 0.30 5.45
C MET A 68 16.49 -0.39 6.02
N PRO A 69 16.64 -0.46 7.35
CA PRO A 69 17.77 -1.15 8.00
C PRO A 69 17.65 -2.67 7.86
N LYS A 70 18.76 -3.39 8.09
CA LYS A 70 18.78 -4.85 8.13
C LYS A 70 17.89 -5.40 9.25
N MET A 71 17.33 -6.59 9.06
CA MET A 71 16.45 -7.25 10.04
C MET A 71 17.04 -8.59 10.53
N PRO A 72 17.90 -8.56 11.57
CA PRO A 72 18.64 -9.76 11.99
C PRO A 72 17.78 -10.80 12.72
N ASP A 73 16.69 -10.40 13.39
CA ASP A 73 15.76 -11.33 14.05
C ASP A 73 14.97 -12.12 12.99
N GLN A 74 15.27 -13.40 12.88
CA GLN A 74 14.68 -14.27 11.87
C GLN A 74 13.19 -14.56 12.11
N GLU A 75 12.75 -14.66 13.36
CA GLU A 75 11.35 -14.94 13.66
C GLU A 75 10.48 -13.72 13.42
N ALA A 76 10.97 -12.54 13.82
CA ALA A 76 10.31 -11.29 13.47
C ALA A 76 10.28 -11.07 11.95
N LYS A 77 11.37 -11.40 11.23
CA LYS A 77 11.42 -11.31 9.77
C LYS A 77 10.38 -12.23 9.10
N LYS A 78 10.26 -13.48 9.55
CA LYS A 78 9.23 -14.41 9.05
C LYS A 78 7.82 -13.93 9.37
N ALA A 79 7.59 -13.40 10.56
CA ALA A 79 6.28 -12.88 10.95
C ALA A 79 5.87 -11.69 10.08
N LEU A 80 6.81 -10.77 9.82
CA LEU A 80 6.64 -9.67 8.88
C LEU A 80 6.37 -10.18 7.47
N GLY A 81 7.16 -11.15 6.99
CA GLY A 81 7.01 -11.77 5.67
C GLY A 81 5.60 -12.31 5.44
N ARG A 82 5.12 -13.18 6.33
CA ARG A 82 3.76 -13.74 6.27
C ARG A 82 2.66 -12.68 6.25
N ALA A 83 2.75 -11.67 7.12
CA ALA A 83 1.76 -10.58 7.17
C ALA A 83 1.78 -9.74 5.88
N SER A 84 2.99 -9.50 5.37
CA SER A 84 3.24 -8.72 4.16
C SER A 84 2.69 -9.41 2.92
N TRP A 85 2.97 -10.71 2.73
CA TRP A 85 2.45 -11.49 1.61
C TRP A 85 0.93 -11.63 1.66
N LYS A 86 0.37 -11.80 2.86
CA LYS A 86 -1.09 -11.78 3.05
C LYS A 86 -1.70 -10.49 2.49
N TYR A 87 -1.19 -9.33 2.89
CA TYR A 87 -1.67 -8.04 2.40
C TYR A 87 -1.45 -7.90 0.89
N PHE A 88 -0.22 -8.18 0.43
CA PHE A 88 0.20 -8.05 -0.96
C PHE A 88 -0.71 -8.83 -1.91
N HIS A 89 -0.88 -10.14 -1.69
CA HIS A 89 -1.71 -10.97 -2.56
C HIS A 89 -3.19 -10.62 -2.45
N THR A 90 -3.68 -10.24 -1.26
CA THR A 90 -5.07 -9.77 -1.10
C THR A 90 -5.32 -8.48 -1.89
N LEU A 91 -4.37 -7.54 -1.90
CA LEU A 91 -4.45 -6.31 -2.68
C LEU A 91 -4.51 -6.61 -4.18
N LEU A 92 -3.68 -7.52 -4.68
CA LEU A 92 -3.65 -7.90 -6.09
C LEU A 92 -4.91 -8.65 -6.51
N ALA A 93 -5.40 -9.58 -5.68
CA ALA A 93 -6.64 -10.31 -5.90
C ALA A 93 -7.90 -9.43 -5.87
N ARG A 94 -7.80 -8.20 -5.34
CA ARG A 94 -8.88 -7.20 -5.31
C ARG A 94 -8.71 -6.04 -6.27
N PHE A 95 -7.68 -6.07 -7.09
CA PHE A 95 -7.53 -5.10 -8.16
C PHE A 95 -8.67 -5.26 -9.20
N PRO A 96 -9.09 -4.21 -9.91
CA PRO A 96 -10.15 -4.32 -10.91
C PRO A 96 -9.78 -5.27 -12.05
N ASP A 97 -10.77 -5.96 -12.62
CA ASP A 97 -10.59 -6.76 -13.83
C ASP A 97 -10.30 -5.88 -15.05
N GLU A 98 -10.95 -4.70 -15.10
CA GLU A 98 -10.78 -3.68 -16.14
C GLU A 98 -10.34 -2.33 -15.52
N PRO A 99 -9.08 -2.20 -15.10
CA PRO A 99 -8.58 -1.00 -14.44
C PRO A 99 -8.38 0.15 -15.44
N THR A 100 -8.67 1.37 -14.99
CA THR A 100 -8.31 2.62 -15.68
C THR A 100 -6.80 2.83 -15.71
N GLU A 101 -6.29 3.65 -16.65
CA GLU A 101 -4.85 3.96 -16.73
C GLU A 101 -4.31 4.60 -15.44
N GLN A 102 -5.14 5.35 -14.71
CA GLN A 102 -4.77 5.92 -13.43
C GLN A 102 -4.59 4.83 -12.35
N GLU A 103 -5.49 3.85 -12.29
CA GLU A 103 -5.39 2.73 -11.34
C GLU A 103 -4.18 1.84 -11.65
N LYS A 104 -3.90 1.56 -12.93
CA LYS A 104 -2.68 0.86 -13.36
C LYS A 104 -1.42 1.58 -12.90
N THR A 105 -1.41 2.90 -13.03
CA THR A 105 -0.28 3.75 -12.60
C THR A 105 -0.10 3.70 -11.09
N LYS A 106 -1.18 3.89 -10.33
CA LYS A 106 -1.18 3.80 -8.85
C LYS A 106 -0.67 2.45 -8.35
N LEU A 107 -1.15 1.35 -8.91
CA LEU A 107 -0.71 0.01 -8.50
C LEU A 107 0.79 -0.18 -8.79
N ARG A 108 1.26 0.25 -9.97
CA ARG A 108 2.67 0.14 -10.33
C ARG A 108 3.57 0.95 -9.39
N GLU A 109 3.22 2.21 -9.13
CA GLU A 109 3.96 3.08 -8.20
C GLU A 109 3.96 2.51 -6.79
N PHE A 110 2.80 2.06 -6.30
CA PHE A 110 2.68 1.39 -5.01
C PHE A 110 3.63 0.19 -4.91
N LEU A 111 3.73 -0.67 -5.93
CA LEU A 111 4.58 -1.86 -5.90
C LEU A 111 6.08 -1.53 -5.85
N TYR A 112 6.51 -0.48 -6.58
CA TYR A 112 7.89 -0.01 -6.48
C TYR A 112 8.20 0.61 -5.11
N LEU A 113 7.31 1.46 -4.60
CA LEU A 113 7.45 2.04 -3.26
C LEU A 113 7.43 0.97 -2.16
N TYR A 114 6.55 -0.03 -2.29
CA TYR A 114 6.47 -1.16 -1.38
C TYR A 114 7.80 -1.93 -1.34
N ALA A 115 8.49 -2.10 -2.47
CA ALA A 115 9.79 -2.75 -2.49
C ALA A 115 10.90 -1.89 -1.86
N GLU A 116 10.93 -0.60 -2.15
CA GLU A 116 11.93 0.33 -1.59
C GLU A 116 11.78 0.53 -0.08
N LEU A 117 10.55 0.47 0.43
CA LEU A 117 10.19 0.71 1.83
C LEU A 117 9.90 -0.58 2.61
N TYR A 118 10.20 -1.75 2.04
CA TYR A 118 9.98 -3.01 2.73
C TYR A 118 10.86 -3.10 4.00
N PRO A 119 10.30 -3.34 5.21
CA PRO A 119 11.01 -3.16 6.49
C PRO A 119 11.99 -4.30 6.84
N CYS A 120 12.83 -4.65 5.88
CA CYS A 120 13.99 -5.53 5.96
C CYS A 120 14.94 -5.12 4.84
N GLY A 121 16.08 -4.50 5.18
CA GLY A 121 17.01 -3.91 4.20
C GLY A 121 17.53 -4.90 3.17
N GLU A 122 17.97 -6.08 3.60
CA GLU A 122 18.41 -7.13 2.68
C GLU A 122 17.27 -7.64 1.78
N CYS A 123 16.04 -7.74 2.32
CA CYS A 123 14.87 -8.15 1.58
C CYS A 123 14.47 -7.09 0.53
N SER A 124 14.44 -5.81 0.92
CA SER A 124 14.17 -4.67 0.04
C SER A 124 15.17 -4.60 -1.11
N TYR A 125 16.47 -4.74 -0.81
CA TYR A 125 17.52 -4.76 -1.83
C TYR A 125 17.28 -5.83 -2.90
N HIS A 126 16.97 -7.05 -2.48
CA HIS A 126 16.67 -8.15 -3.42
C HIS A 126 15.37 -7.89 -4.17
N PHE A 127 14.35 -7.35 -3.50
CA PHE A 127 13.05 -7.14 -4.10
C PHE A 127 13.06 -6.04 -5.16
N VAL A 128 13.74 -4.92 -4.90
CA VAL A 128 13.95 -3.86 -5.89
C VAL A 128 14.67 -4.39 -7.12
N LYS A 129 15.70 -5.25 -6.96
CA LYS A 129 16.37 -5.91 -8.09
C LYS A 129 15.44 -6.84 -8.87
N MET A 130 14.60 -7.60 -8.17
CA MET A 130 13.59 -8.46 -8.82
C MET A 130 12.63 -7.64 -9.66
N LEU A 131 12.11 -6.51 -9.16
CA LEU A 131 11.19 -5.66 -9.92
C LEU A 131 11.81 -5.05 -11.18
N LYS A 132 13.13 -4.81 -11.21
CA LYS A 132 13.83 -4.37 -12.43
C LYS A 132 13.84 -5.44 -13.51
N LYS A 133 13.93 -6.72 -13.13
CA LYS A 133 13.94 -7.86 -14.06
C LYS A 133 12.54 -8.33 -14.44
N TYR A 134 11.60 -8.27 -13.51
CA TYR A 134 10.24 -8.77 -13.63
C TYR A 134 9.24 -7.66 -13.24
N PRO A 135 9.06 -6.65 -14.11
CA PRO A 135 8.27 -5.48 -13.77
C PRO A 135 6.80 -5.83 -13.51
N PRO A 136 6.10 -5.07 -12.63
CA PRO A 136 4.68 -5.26 -12.33
C PRO A 136 3.78 -5.38 -13.56
N GLN A 137 3.02 -6.47 -13.64
CA GLN A 137 1.94 -6.62 -14.61
C GLN A 137 0.64 -6.14 -13.98
N VAL A 138 0.08 -5.06 -14.51
CA VAL A 138 -1.07 -4.35 -13.90
C VAL A 138 -2.23 -4.20 -14.87
N ALA A 139 -2.31 -5.06 -15.90
CA ALA A 139 -3.32 -4.91 -16.95
C ALA A 139 -4.73 -5.26 -16.46
N SER A 140 -4.85 -6.16 -15.48
CA SER A 140 -6.09 -6.67 -14.89
C SER A 140 -5.81 -7.32 -13.53
N ARG A 141 -6.86 -7.62 -12.77
CA ARG A 141 -6.81 -8.45 -11.55
C ARG A 141 -6.00 -9.73 -11.73
N THR A 142 -6.36 -10.54 -12.72
CA THR A 142 -5.72 -11.85 -12.96
C THR A 142 -4.24 -11.70 -13.28
N THR A 143 -3.88 -10.75 -14.15
CA THR A 143 -2.47 -10.53 -14.51
C THR A 143 -1.65 -10.02 -13.32
N ALA A 144 -2.22 -9.16 -12.50
CA ALA A 144 -1.59 -8.66 -11.27
C ALA A 144 -1.39 -9.78 -10.23
N ALA A 145 -2.42 -10.58 -9.96
CA ALA A 145 -2.34 -11.67 -8.99
C ALA A 145 -1.37 -12.78 -9.43
N LEU A 146 -1.41 -13.20 -10.70
CA LEU A 146 -0.46 -14.19 -11.24
C LEU A 146 0.98 -13.68 -11.22
N TRP A 147 1.20 -12.40 -11.56
CA TRP A 147 2.51 -11.78 -11.42
C TRP A 147 2.98 -11.77 -9.96
N GLY A 148 2.11 -11.43 -9.02
CA GLY A 148 2.40 -11.47 -7.59
C GLY A 148 2.81 -12.87 -7.12
N CYS A 149 2.10 -13.91 -7.54
CA CYS A 149 2.44 -15.30 -7.26
C CYS A 149 3.80 -15.69 -7.85
N HIS A 150 4.07 -15.32 -9.10
CA HIS A 150 5.35 -15.59 -9.74
C HIS A 150 6.51 -14.96 -8.96
N ILE A 151 6.36 -13.70 -8.58
CA ILE A 151 7.34 -12.96 -7.79
C ILE A 151 7.55 -13.59 -6.41
N HIS A 152 6.49 -14.01 -5.72
CA HIS A 152 6.61 -14.72 -4.45
C HIS A 152 7.34 -16.05 -4.63
N ASN A 153 7.10 -16.77 -5.72
CA ASN A 153 7.82 -18.00 -6.03
C ASN A 153 9.31 -17.80 -6.32
N LEU A 154 9.72 -16.65 -6.86
CA LEU A 154 11.15 -16.32 -6.97
C LEU A 154 11.80 -16.13 -5.60
N VAL A 155 11.07 -15.58 -4.63
CA VAL A 155 11.52 -15.50 -3.23
C VAL A 155 11.56 -16.89 -2.60
N ASN A 156 10.55 -17.72 -2.84
CA ASN A 156 10.55 -19.12 -2.39
C ASN A 156 11.76 -19.88 -2.93
N ASP A 157 12.05 -19.78 -4.22
CA ASP A 157 13.22 -20.40 -4.84
C ASP A 157 14.53 -19.91 -4.22
N HIS A 158 14.66 -18.60 -3.98
CA HIS A 158 15.83 -18.00 -3.32
C HIS A 158 16.03 -18.49 -1.87
N LEU A 159 14.92 -18.78 -1.19
CA LEU A 159 14.90 -19.30 0.18
C LEU A 159 14.82 -20.83 0.24
N GLU A 160 14.99 -21.52 -0.90
CA GLU A 160 14.94 -22.98 -1.04
C GLU A 160 13.63 -23.60 -0.53
N LYS A 161 12.51 -22.92 -0.76
CA LYS A 161 11.16 -23.35 -0.37
C LYS A 161 10.41 -24.00 -1.53
N PRO A 162 9.41 -24.85 -1.25
CA PRO A 162 8.51 -25.37 -2.29
C PRO A 162 7.79 -24.24 -3.02
N ARG A 163 7.65 -24.39 -4.34
CA ARG A 163 6.84 -23.48 -5.14
C ARG A 163 5.36 -23.60 -4.80
N TYR A 164 4.68 -22.46 -4.84
CA TYR A 164 3.24 -22.34 -4.79
C TYR A 164 2.62 -22.64 -6.16
N ASP A 165 1.49 -23.34 -6.18
CA ASP A 165 0.67 -23.46 -7.40
C ASP A 165 -0.16 -22.20 -7.59
N CYS A 166 0.18 -21.40 -8.61
CA CYS A 166 -0.50 -20.14 -8.90
C CYS A 166 -1.89 -20.31 -9.53
N ASN A 167 -2.33 -21.53 -9.88
CA ASN A 167 -3.61 -21.77 -10.55
C ASN A 167 -4.82 -21.33 -9.72
N THR A 168 -4.71 -21.34 -8.39
CA THR A 168 -5.78 -20.96 -7.46
C THR A 168 -5.53 -19.62 -6.76
N ILE A 169 -4.58 -18.81 -7.25
CA ILE A 169 -4.12 -17.61 -6.53
C ILE A 169 -5.25 -16.61 -6.25
N LEU A 170 -6.22 -16.49 -7.15
CA LEU A 170 -7.35 -15.59 -6.95
C LEU A 170 -8.26 -16.14 -5.85
N GLU A 171 -8.64 -17.40 -5.90
CA GLU A 171 -9.50 -18.07 -4.91
C GLU A 171 -8.86 -18.08 -3.52
N ASP A 172 -7.54 -18.23 -3.46
CA ASP A 172 -6.80 -18.39 -2.22
C ASP A 172 -6.64 -17.09 -1.42
N TYR A 173 -6.68 -15.97 -2.15
CA TYR A 173 -6.50 -14.62 -1.60
C TYR A 173 -7.72 -13.72 -1.82
N ASP A 174 -8.78 -14.22 -2.45
CA ASP A 174 -10.05 -13.54 -2.55
C ASP A 174 -10.82 -13.63 -1.23
N CYS A 175 -10.45 -12.79 -0.26
CA CYS A 175 -11.31 -12.61 0.92
C CYS A 175 -12.51 -11.68 0.66
N GLY A 176 -13.11 -11.75 -0.54
CA GLY A 176 -14.36 -11.06 -0.87
C GLY A 176 -15.46 -11.87 -0.24
N CYS A 177 -15.49 -11.87 1.10
CA CYS A 177 -16.12 -12.85 2.01
C CYS A 177 -17.64 -12.97 1.85
N THR A 178 -18.12 -13.19 0.64
CA THR A 178 -19.51 -13.37 0.28
C THR A 178 -19.69 -14.77 -0.27
N ASP A 179 -20.83 -15.39 0.01
CA ASP A 179 -21.28 -16.62 -0.61
C ASP A 179 -21.60 -16.40 -2.11
N GLU A 180 -22.01 -17.46 -2.80
CA GLU A 180 -22.40 -17.41 -4.22
C GLU A 180 -23.57 -16.43 -4.49
N ASN A 181 -24.26 -15.97 -3.44
CA ASN A 181 -25.38 -15.03 -3.49
C ASN A 181 -24.98 -13.60 -3.09
N GLY A 182 -23.71 -13.33 -2.79
CA GLY A 182 -23.23 -12.02 -2.34
C GLY A 182 -23.43 -11.73 -0.84
N ASN A 183 -23.86 -12.70 -0.02
CA ASN A 183 -24.03 -12.53 1.42
C ASN A 183 -22.76 -12.87 2.17
N ILE A 184 -22.45 -12.16 3.26
CA ILE A 184 -21.25 -12.45 4.04
C ILE A 184 -21.24 -13.89 4.53
N ASP A 185 -20.24 -14.69 4.13
CA ASP A 185 -20.08 -16.08 4.58
C ASP A 185 -19.17 -16.11 5.84
N PRO A 186 -19.71 -16.48 7.02
CA PRO A 186 -18.93 -16.55 8.27
C PRO A 186 -17.86 -17.65 8.28
N SER A 187 -17.91 -18.60 7.34
CA SER A 187 -16.94 -19.67 7.16
C SER A 187 -15.73 -19.21 6.33
N LEU A 188 -15.93 -18.29 5.39
CA LEU A 188 -14.89 -17.64 4.58
C LEU A 188 -14.26 -16.46 5.31
N LYS A 189 -13.65 -16.73 6.48
CA LYS A 189 -12.90 -15.71 7.22
C LYS A 189 -11.55 -15.48 6.54
N MET A 190 -11.28 -14.22 6.22
CA MET A 190 -10.01 -13.68 5.69
C MET A 190 -8.75 -14.25 6.38
N ASN A 191 -8.86 -14.63 7.64
CA ASN A 191 -7.75 -15.07 8.49
C ASN A 191 -7.47 -16.58 8.36
N LYS A 192 -8.47 -17.44 8.11
CA LYS A 192 -8.28 -18.90 8.20
C LYS A 192 -7.69 -19.52 6.94
N VAL A 193 -8.15 -19.10 5.76
CA VAL A 193 -7.71 -19.71 4.49
C VAL A 193 -6.29 -19.26 4.15
N THR A 194 -5.99 -17.97 4.37
CA THR A 194 -4.74 -17.40 3.89
C THR A 194 -3.59 -17.45 4.90
N LEU A 195 -3.84 -17.30 6.22
CA LEU A 195 -2.74 -17.39 7.20
C LEU A 195 -2.13 -18.79 7.23
N ASN A 196 -2.95 -19.85 7.19
CA ASN A 196 -2.47 -21.23 7.15
C ASN A 196 -1.64 -21.53 5.89
N LYS A 197 -1.92 -20.85 4.77
CA LYS A 197 -1.14 -20.98 3.53
C LYS A 197 0.17 -20.21 3.62
N GLU A 198 0.14 -18.98 4.12
CA GLU A 198 1.34 -18.17 4.37
C GLU A 198 2.26 -18.79 5.43
N GLU A 199 1.71 -19.45 6.44
CA GLU A 199 2.49 -20.23 7.42
C GLU A 199 3.26 -21.38 6.78
N LYS A 200 2.74 -21.97 5.69
CA LYS A 200 3.46 -23.00 4.93
C LYS A 200 4.47 -22.40 3.96
N GLN A 201 4.21 -21.20 3.46
CA GLN A 201 5.11 -20.46 2.57
C GLN A 201 6.24 -19.76 3.36
N LEU A 202 6.09 -19.57 4.68
CA LEU A 202 7.12 -19.06 5.61
C LEU A 202 7.90 -17.85 5.06
N GLY A 203 7.18 -16.91 4.44
CA GLY A 203 7.75 -15.73 3.76
C GLY A 203 8.70 -14.91 4.61
#